data_AF-A0A926AS40-F1
#
_entry.id   AF-A0A926AS40-F1
#
_cell.length_a   1.000
_cell.length_b   1.000
_cell.length_c   1.000
_cell.angle_alpha   90.00
_cell.angle_beta   90.00
_cell.angle_gamma   90.00
#
_symmetry.space_group_name_H-M   'P 1'
#
loop_
_entity.id
_entity.type
_entity.pdbx_description
1 polymer ?
#
loop_
_entity_poly.entity_id
_entity_poly.type
_entity_poly.pdbx_seq_one_letter_code
_entity_poly.pdbx_strand_id
1 'polypeptide(L)' 'LLKNLAQQFAIYSTGRDLAFSDRGEIASLIDRTQKQGGGIRTLIHELIQSSFFQTR' A
#
# COMPACT_ATOMS: atom_id res chain seq x y z
N LEU A 1 2.71 7.72 10.35
CA LEU A 1 2.62 8.46 9.07
C LEU A 1 2.52 7.52 7.87
N LEU A 2 3.48 6.60 7.67
CA LEU A 2 3.47 5.68 6.51
C LEU A 2 2.17 4.91 6.29
N LYS A 3 1.55 4.43 7.37
CA LYS A 3 0.29 3.69 7.29
C LYS A 3 -0.85 4.50 6.67
N ASN A 4 -1.00 5.76 7.07
CA ASN A 4 -2.05 6.62 6.53
C ASN A 4 -1.81 6.92 5.04
N LEU A 5 -0.56 7.23 4.66
CA LEU A 5 -0.20 7.43 3.25
C LEU A 5 -0.44 6.17 2.40
N ALA A 6 -0.06 5.00 2.90
CA ALA A 6 -0.31 3.73 2.21
C ALA A 6 -1.81 3.51 1.96
N GLN A 7 -2.66 3.83 2.95
CA GLN A 7 -4.11 3.72 2.80
C GLN A 7 -4.66 4.73 1.79
N GLN A 8 -4.25 6.00 1.86
CA GLN A 8 -4.72 7.03 0.92
C GLN A 8 -4.31 6.71 -0.53
N PHE A 9 -3.08 6.24 -0.74
CA PHE A 9 -2.64 5.82 -2.07
C PHE A 9 -3.36 4.58 -2.56
N ALA A 10 -3.61 3.60 -1.69
CA ALA A 10 -4.40 2.43 -2.08
C ALA A 10 -5.83 2.81 -2.50
N ILE A 11 -6.50 3.71 -1.77
CA ILE A 11 -7.83 4.22 -2.13
C ILE A 11 -7.77 4.96 -3.46
N TYR A 12 -6.81 5.88 -3.62
CA TYR A 12 -6.64 6.66 -4.84
C TYR A 12 -6.38 5.78 -6.06
N SER A 13 -5.49 4.79 -5.93
CA SER A 13 -5.11 3.90 -7.03
C SER A 13 -6.20 2.90 -7.42
N THR A 14 -7.01 2.44 -6.47
CA THR A 14 -8.06 1.41 -6.72
C THR A 14 -9.46 2.00 -6.90
N GLY A 15 -9.64 3.30 -6.63
CA GLY A 15 -10.94 3.99 -6.77
C GLY A 15 -12.01 3.50 -5.79
N ARG A 16 -11.65 2.72 -4.77
CA ARG A 16 -12.58 2.17 -3.78
C ARG A 16 -12.04 2.28 -2.37
N ASP A 17 -12.96 2.25 -1.41
CA ASP A 17 -12.58 2.14 0.00
C ASP A 17 -11.93 0.80 0.34
N LEU A 18 -11.13 0.83 1.40
CA LEU A 18 -10.44 -0.34 1.93
C LEU A 18 -11.37 -1.18 2.80
N ALA A 19 -11.50 -2.45 2.45
CA ALA A 19 -12.25 -3.43 3.21
C ALA A 19 -11.44 -3.96 4.41
N PHE A 20 -12.08 -4.76 5.28
CA PHE A 20 -11.35 -5.40 6.38
C PHE A 20 -10.30 -6.40 5.88
N SER A 21 -10.62 -7.12 4.79
CA SER A 21 -9.73 -8.10 4.13
C SER A 21 -8.45 -7.46 3.57
N ASP A 22 -8.50 -6.17 3.25
CA ASP A 22 -7.39 -5.39 2.68
C ASP A 22 -6.30 -5.06 3.72
N ARG A 23 -6.62 -5.16 5.02
CA ARG A 23 -5.73 -4.72 6.11
C ARG A 23 -4.44 -5.53 6.21
N GLY A 24 -4.50 -6.84 5.95
CA GLY A 24 -3.33 -7.72 6.02
C GLY A 24 -2.30 -7.38 4.96
N GLU A 25 -2.76 -7.25 3.71
CA GLU A 25 -1.92 -6.86 2.58
C GLU A 25 -1.29 -5.47 2.75
N ILE A 26 -2.07 -4.47 3.22
CA ILE A 26 -1.53 -3.13 3.52
C ILE A 26 -0.47 -3.19 4.62
N ALA A 27 -0.67 -4.00 5.66
CA ALA A 27 0.33 -4.16 6.70
C ALA A 27 1.64 -4.77 6.15
N SER A 28 1.53 -5.80 5.29
CA SER A 28 2.70 -6.39 4.63
C SER A 28 3.42 -5.40 3.71
N LEU A 29 2.68 -4.57 2.97
CA LEU A 29 3.25 -3.53 2.11
C LEU A 29 4.02 -2.48 2.91
N ILE A 30 3.48 -2.03 4.05
CA ILE A 30 4.17 -1.11 4.95
C ILE A 30 5.44 -1.76 5.52
N ASP A 31 5.37 -3.01 5.94
CA ASP A 31 6.53 -3.74 6.48
C ASP A 31 7.67 -3.85 5.45
N ARG A 32 7.35 -4.20 4.19
CA ARG A 32 8.32 -4.23 3.09
C ARG A 32 8.91 -2.85 2.81
N THR A 33 8.07 -1.81 2.83
CA THR A 33 8.50 -0.43 2.63
C THR A 33 9.46 0.03 3.73
N GLN A 34 9.18 -0.31 4.99
CA GLN A 34 10.04 0.02 6.14
C GLN A 34 11.40 -0.68 6.05
N LYS A 35 11.41 -1.96 5.66
CA LYS A 35 12.66 -2.74 5.45
C LYS A 35 13.55 -2.14 4.37
N GLN A 36 12.97 -1.39 3.44
CA GLN A 36 13.67 -0.72 2.34
C GLN A 36 13.94 0.78 2.61
N GLY A 37 13.87 1.21 3.87
CA GLY A 37 14.22 2.57 4.30
C GLY A 37 13.04 3.53 4.45
N GLY A 38 11.79 3.06 4.28
CA GLY A 38 10.59 3.83 4.64
C GLY A 38 10.31 5.05 3.74
N GLY A 39 10.92 5.13 2.56
CA GLY A 39 10.70 6.25 1.64
C GLY A 39 9.33 6.22 0.96
N ILE A 40 8.79 7.40 0.64
CA ILE A 40 7.53 7.54 -0.13
C ILE A 40 7.68 6.93 -1.53
N ARG A 41 8.85 7.11 -2.17
CA ARG A 41 9.14 6.49 -3.46
C ARG A 41 9.04 4.96 -3.39
N THR A 42 9.63 4.36 -2.36
CA THR A 42 9.57 2.92 -2.10
C THR A 42 8.12 2.47 -1.88
N LEU A 43 7.34 3.23 -1.10
CA LEU A 43 5.94 2.94 -0.86
C LEU A 43 5.13 2.85 -2.16
N ILE A 44 5.34 3.80 -3.08
CA ILE A 44 4.66 3.83 -4.37
C ILE A 44 5.09 2.64 -5.22
N HIS A 45 6.40 2.32 -5.27
CA HIS A 45 6.91 1.15 -5.99
C HIS A 45 6.32 -0.17 -5.47
N GLU A 46 6.23 -0.34 -4.15
CA GLU A 46 5.62 -1.51 -3.53
C GLU A 46 4.11 -1.60 -3.81
N LEU A 47 3.41 -0.45 -3.87
CA LEU A 47 1.99 -0.39 -4.16
C LEU A 47 1.67 -0.79 -5.60
N ILE A 48 2.37 -0.25 -6.59
CA ILE A 48 2.14 -0.58 -8.01
C ILE A 48 2.54 -2.04 -8.34
N GLN A 49 3.43 -2.63 -7.55
CA GLN A 49 3.83 -4.04 -7.68
C GLN A 49 2.91 -4.99 -6.93
N SER A 50 2.06 -4.48 -6.04
CA SER A 50 1.17 -5.31 -5.24
C SER A 50 -0.04 -5.81 -6.03
N SER A 51 -0.63 -6.91 -5.55
CA SER A 51 -1.89 -7.46 -6.07
C SER A 51 -3.03 -6.44 -6.04
N PHE A 52 -3.00 -5.46 -5.12
CA PHE A 52 -3.95 -4.35 -5.06
C PHE A 52 -4.06 -3.58 -6.36
N PHE A 53 -2.92 -3.33 -7.02
CA PHE A 53 -2.87 -2.56 -8.25
C PHE A 53 -2.98 -3.45 -9.49
N GLN A 54 -2.49 -4.69 -9.42
CA GLN A 54 -2.39 -5.56 -10.59
C GLN A 54 -3.61 -6.46 -10.82
N THR A 55 -4.34 -6.80 -9.76
CA THR A 55 -5.47 -7.75 -9.82
C THR A 55 -6.83 -7.05 -9.87
N ARG A 56 -6.89 -5.74 -9.62
CA ARG A 56 -8.14 -5.00 -9.47
C ARG A 56 -8.18 -3.72 -10.28
#